data_AF-A0A392PJL6-F1
#
_entry.id   AF-A0A392PJL6-F1
#
_cell.length_a   1.000
_cell.length_b   1.000
_cell.length_c   1.000
_cell.angle_alpha   90.00
_cell.angle_beta   90.00
_cell.angle_gamma   90.00
#
_symmetry.space_group_name_H-M   'P 1'
#
loop_
_entity.id
_entity.type
_entity.pdbx_description
1 polymer ?
#
loop_
_entity_poly.entity_id
_entity_poly.type
_entity_poly.pdbx_seq_one_letter_code
_entity_poly.pdbx_strand_id
1 'polypeptide(L)'
;FFMDDCLQRLIDRIDSDGSLKNLTPSDCISKLIRLRLEMQAPYISTWPQALSIQAQPANVPTSFKQRAMLVDEISHAAGDNASDIDWYAKRTVLGGIYSTTEIYMLTDGSAG
;
A
#
# COMPACT_ATOMS: atom_id res chain seq x y z
N PHE A 1 -6.71 4.96 12.94
CA PHE A 1 -5.52 5.05 13.81
C PHE A 1 -4.31 4.34 13.22
N PHE A 2 -4.21 3.00 13.23
CA PHE A 2 -3.02 2.31 12.67
C PHE A 2 -2.79 2.57 11.18
N MET A 3 -3.85 2.45 10.36
CA MET A 3 -3.76 2.66 8.90
C MET A 3 -3.35 4.09 8.54
N ASP A 4 -3.86 5.07 9.28
CA ASP A 4 -3.55 6.50 9.08
C ASP A 4 -2.11 6.82 9.52
N ASP A 5 -1.64 6.23 10.62
CA ASP A 5 -0.25 6.35 11.09
C ASP A 5 0.75 5.73 10.10
N CYS A 6 0.44 4.55 9.55
CA CYS A 6 1.27 3.95 8.50
C CYS A 6 1.30 4.81 7.23
N LEU A 7 0.17 5.44 6.86
CA LEU A 7 0.12 6.34 5.72
C LEU A 7 1.00 7.58 5.97
N GLN A 8 0.88 8.20 7.14
CA GLN A 8 1.69 9.37 7.48
C GLN A 8 3.19 9.05 7.46
N ARG A 9 3.61 7.92 8.04
CA ARG A 9 5.00 7.47 7.99
C ARG A 9 5.51 7.23 6.58
N LEU A 10 4.65 6.79 5.66
CA LEU A 10 5.01 6.61 4.26
C LEU A 10 5.22 7.96 3.58
N ILE A 11 4.33 8.92 3.82
CA ILE A 11 4.45 10.30 3.32
C ILE A 11 5.75 10.94 3.82
N ASP A 12 6.02 10.86 5.12
CA ASP A 12 7.26 11.40 5.71
C ASP A 12 8.51 10.77 5.08
N ARG A 13 8.44 9.48 4.70
CA ARG A 13 9.52 8.77 4.02
C ARG A 13 9.68 9.18 2.56
N ILE A 14 8.57 9.45 1.86
CA ILE A 14 8.57 9.99 0.50
C ILE A 14 9.25 11.36 0.49
N ASP A 15 8.88 12.23 1.42
CA ASP A 15 9.43 13.59 1.51
C ASP A 15 10.91 13.60 1.87
N SER A 16 11.34 12.67 2.72
CA SER A 16 12.73 12.57 3.18
C SER A 16 13.65 11.85 2.18
N ASP A 17 13.15 10.91 1.39
CA ASP A 17 13.96 10.09 0.48
C ASP A 17 14.05 10.70 -0.93
N GLY A 18 14.95 11.67 -1.08
CA GLY A 18 15.25 12.29 -2.38
C GLY A 18 15.74 11.32 -3.47
N SER A 19 16.15 10.08 -3.12
CA SER A 19 16.56 9.07 -4.10
C SER A 19 15.39 8.55 -4.94
N LEU A 20 14.15 8.67 -4.43
CA LEU A 20 12.94 8.22 -5.13
C LEU A 20 12.76 8.95 -6.48
N LYS A 21 13.20 10.21 -6.57
CA LYS A 21 13.12 11.03 -7.79
C LYS A 21 14.07 10.55 -8.90
N ASN A 22 15.07 9.76 -8.56
CA ASN A 22 16.06 9.23 -9.51
C ASN A 22 15.71 7.81 -10.00
N LEU A 23 14.64 7.21 -9.46
CA LEU A 23 14.19 5.88 -9.84
C LEU A 23 13.25 5.94 -11.04
N THR A 24 13.14 4.84 -11.77
CA THR A 24 12.04 4.68 -12.74
C THR A 24 10.71 4.63 -11.97
N PRO A 25 9.57 5.03 -12.58
CA PRO A 25 8.27 4.96 -11.91
C PRO A 25 7.95 3.57 -11.35
N SER A 26 8.29 2.52 -12.10
CA SER A 26 8.10 1.12 -11.67
C SER A 26 8.92 0.77 -10.42
N ASP A 27 10.17 1.21 -10.37
CA ASP A 27 11.05 0.95 -9.22
C ASP A 27 10.62 1.76 -7.99
N CYS A 28 10.18 3.00 -8.20
CA CYS A 28 9.64 3.85 -7.14
C CYS A 28 8.39 3.22 -6.52
N ILE A 29 7.42 2.82 -7.35
CA ILE A 29 6.20 2.12 -6.90
C ILE A 29 6.56 0.86 -6.12
N SER A 30 7.45 0.01 -6.65
CA SER A 30 7.85 -1.24 -6.00
C SER A 30 8.51 -1.00 -4.64
N LYS A 31 9.38 0.01 -4.53
CA LYS A 31 10.04 0.39 -3.28
C LYS A 31 9.04 0.91 -2.24
N LEU A 32 8.08 1.74 -2.64
CA LEU A 32 7.07 2.30 -1.74
C LEU A 32 6.07 1.24 -1.24
N ILE A 33 5.65 0.32 -2.12
CA ILE A 33 4.81 -0.82 -1.73
C ILE A 33 5.54 -1.70 -0.71
N ARG A 34 6.82 -1.99 -0.96
CA ARG A 34 7.64 -2.76 -0.04
C ARG A 34 7.74 -2.10 1.33
N LEU A 35 8.03 -0.80 1.39
CA LEU A 35 8.06 -0.03 2.63
C LEU A 35 6.72 -0.11 3.37
N ARG A 36 5.59 -0.01 2.65
CA ARG A 36 4.26 -0.10 3.25
C ARG A 36 3.96 -1.48 3.84
N LEU A 37 4.40 -2.55 3.19
CA LEU A 37 4.25 -3.94 3.65
C LEU A 37 5.17 -4.23 4.85
N GLU A 38 6.40 -3.71 4.86
CA GLU A 38 7.33 -3.84 5.98
C GLU A 38 6.76 -3.22 7.28
N MET A 39 5.94 -2.17 7.18
CA MET A 39 5.23 -1.60 8.34
C MET A 39 4.17 -2.55 8.93
N GLN A 40 3.71 -3.55 8.16
CA GLN A 40 2.70 -4.53 8.60
C GLN A 40 3.34 -5.83 9.11
N ALA A 41 4.59 -6.11 8.72
CA ALA A 41 5.30 -7.32 9.10
C ALA A 41 5.28 -7.62 10.61
N PRO A 42 5.42 -6.65 11.54
CA PRO A 42 5.35 -6.92 12.98
C PRO A 42 3.97 -7.41 13.46
N TYR A 43 2.92 -7.16 12.69
CA TYR A 43 1.53 -7.47 13.05
C TYR A 43 0.94 -8.61 12.23
N ILE A 44 1.76 -9.31 11.43
CA ILE A 44 1.31 -10.31 10.44
C ILE A 44 0.45 -11.42 11.06
N SER A 45 0.72 -11.81 12.31
CA SER A 45 -0.04 -12.83 13.05
C SER A 45 -1.47 -12.42 13.40
N THR A 46 -1.75 -11.11 13.44
CA THR A 46 -3.06 -10.51 13.75
C THR A 46 -3.68 -9.78 12.55
N TRP A 47 -2.94 -9.68 11.46
CA TRP A 47 -3.34 -8.99 10.25
C TRP A 47 -4.58 -9.62 9.57
N PRO A 48 -4.74 -10.95 9.51
CA PRO A 48 -5.97 -11.56 8.98
C PRO A 48 -7.24 -11.07 9.67
N GLN A 49 -7.20 -10.93 10.99
CA GLN A 49 -8.30 -10.44 11.80
C GLN A 49 -8.55 -8.95 11.53
N ALA A 50 -7.49 -8.16 11.40
CA ALA A 50 -7.59 -6.74 11.02
C ALA A 50 -8.20 -6.55 9.63
N LEU A 51 -7.88 -7.41 8.66
CA LEU A 51 -8.48 -7.40 7.33
C LEU A 51 -9.96 -7.80 7.37
N SER A 52 -10.31 -8.81 8.18
CA SER A 52 -11.71 -9.21 8.38
C SER A 52 -12.55 -8.06 8.94
N ILE A 53 -12.02 -7.30 9.91
CA ILE A 53 -12.69 -6.12 10.47
C ILE A 53 -12.86 -5.03 9.40
N GLN A 54 -11.82 -4.77 8.58
CA GLN A 54 -11.88 -3.78 7.52
C GLN A 54 -12.89 -4.12 6.41
N ALA A 55 -13.14 -5.41 6.18
CA ALA A 55 -14.10 -5.93 5.20
C ALA A 55 -15.55 -5.86 5.69
N GLN A 56 -15.80 -5.55 6.97
CA GLN A 56 -17.16 -5.41 7.48
C GLN A 56 -17.85 -4.19 6.85
N PRO A 57 -19.14 -4.27 6.48
CA PRO A 57 -19.85 -3.20 5.75
C PRO A 57 -19.77 -1.82 6.42
N ALA A 58 -19.75 -1.77 7.75
CA ALA A 58 -19.61 -0.53 8.50
C ALA A 58 -18.24 0.16 8.32
N ASN A 59 -17.19 -0.62 8.06
CA ASN A 59 -15.82 -0.15 7.93
C ASN A 59 -15.37 0.00 6.48
N VAL A 60 -16.03 -0.68 5.53
CA VAL A 60 -15.68 -0.68 4.09
C VAL A 60 -15.47 0.74 3.53
N PRO A 61 -16.35 1.74 3.75
CA PRO A 61 -16.13 3.08 3.21
C PRO A 61 -14.81 3.71 3.71
N THR A 62 -14.51 3.55 5.00
CA THR A 62 -13.29 4.07 5.62
C THR A 62 -12.06 3.33 5.13
N SER A 63 -12.08 1.99 5.14
CA SER A 63 -11.00 1.14 4.66
C SER A 63 -10.69 1.41 3.18
N PHE A 64 -11.72 1.60 2.37
CA PHE A 64 -11.57 1.93 0.94
C PHE A 64 -10.96 3.32 0.74
N LYS A 65 -11.39 4.33 1.52
CA LYS A 65 -10.80 5.67 1.50
C LYS A 65 -9.32 5.65 1.90
N GLN A 66 -8.95 4.89 2.92
CA GLN A 66 -7.56 4.76 3.36
C GLN A 66 -6.69 4.10 2.28
N ARG A 67 -7.20 3.05 1.62
CA ARG A 67 -6.52 2.41 0.48
C ARG A 67 -6.46 3.35 -0.73
N ALA A 68 -7.41 4.27 -0.87
CA ALA A 68 -7.38 5.30 -1.90
C ALA A 68 -6.19 6.22 -1.75
N MET A 69 -6.10 6.84 -0.58
CA MET A 69 -5.07 7.82 -0.26
C MET A 69 -3.69 7.17 -0.37
N LEU A 70 -3.52 5.93 0.09
CA LEU A 70 -2.26 5.21 -0.08
C LEU A 70 -1.82 5.09 -1.55
N VAL A 71 -2.74 4.75 -2.45
CA VAL A 71 -2.44 4.62 -3.89
C VAL A 71 -2.16 5.99 -4.51
N ASP A 72 -2.92 7.02 -4.13
CA ASP A 72 -2.68 8.41 -4.54
C ASP A 72 -1.25 8.85 -4.20
N GLU A 73 -0.84 8.70 -2.94
CA GLU A 73 0.49 9.11 -2.47
C GLU A 73 1.63 8.36 -3.18
N ILE A 74 1.46 7.04 -3.40
CA ILE A 74 2.45 6.24 -4.13
C ILE A 74 2.57 6.69 -5.59
N SER A 75 1.43 6.92 -6.25
CA SER A 75 1.40 7.36 -7.65
C SER A 75 2.00 8.75 -7.81
N HIS A 76 1.66 9.66 -6.89
CA HIS A 76 2.21 11.01 -6.84
C HIS A 76 3.74 10.98 -6.67
N ALA A 77 4.24 10.18 -5.73
CA ALA A 77 5.67 10.02 -5.48
C ALA A 77 6.44 9.38 -6.65
N ALA A 78 5.79 8.55 -7.46
CA ALA A 78 6.38 7.94 -8.65
C ALA A 78 6.50 8.92 -9.84
N GLY A 79 6.02 10.16 -9.70
CA GLY A 79 6.06 11.18 -10.76
C GLY A 79 5.04 10.95 -11.87
N ASP A 80 4.06 10.09 -11.62
CA ASP A 80 3.09 9.65 -12.59
C ASP A 80 1.90 10.63 -12.65
N ASN A 81 1.92 11.52 -13.65
CA ASN A 81 0.81 12.43 -13.99
C ASN A 81 -0.26 11.71 -14.84
N ALA A 82 -0.52 10.43 -14.59
CA ALA A 82 -1.38 9.65 -15.48
C ALA A 82 -2.86 10.02 -15.27
N SER A 83 -3.53 10.40 -16.36
CA SER A 83 -4.95 10.76 -16.45
C SER A 83 -5.85 9.72 -15.77
N ASP A 84 -6.99 10.15 -15.22
CA ASP A 84 -7.94 9.38 -14.38
C ASP A 84 -8.29 7.94 -14.83
N ILE A 85 -8.16 7.60 -16.11
CA ILE A 85 -8.38 6.25 -16.65
C ILE A 85 -7.25 5.28 -16.28
N ASP A 86 -6.00 5.76 -16.30
CA ASP A 86 -4.83 4.98 -15.90
C ASP A 86 -4.78 4.78 -14.38
N TRP A 87 -5.37 5.71 -13.63
CA TRP A 87 -5.60 5.63 -12.19
C TRP A 87 -6.50 4.45 -11.77
N TYR A 88 -7.64 4.21 -12.44
CA TYR A 88 -8.51 3.06 -12.14
C TYR A 88 -7.86 1.73 -12.55
N ALA A 89 -7.13 1.72 -13.67
CA ALA A 89 -6.39 0.55 -14.12
C ALA A 89 -5.24 0.20 -13.16
N LYS A 90 -4.41 1.19 -12.79
CA LYS A 90 -3.34 1.06 -11.80
C LYS A 90 -3.88 0.60 -10.47
N ARG A 91 -4.99 1.14 -9.99
CA ARG A 91 -5.60 0.75 -8.72
C ARG A 91 -6.20 -0.66 -8.72
N THR A 92 -6.73 -1.11 -9.86
CA THR A 92 -7.23 -2.48 -10.00
C THR A 92 -6.07 -3.48 -10.04
N VAL A 93 -5.00 -3.15 -10.77
CA VAL A 93 -3.81 -4.00 -10.89
C VAL A 93 -3.00 -3.99 -9.59
N LEU A 94 -2.68 -2.82 -9.03
CA LEU A 94 -1.97 -2.69 -7.75
C LEU A 94 -2.78 -3.21 -6.58
N GLY A 95 -4.08 -2.93 -6.54
CA GLY A 95 -4.97 -3.49 -5.52
C GLY A 95 -5.04 -5.01 -5.60
N GLY A 96 -5.08 -5.57 -6.82
CA GLY A 96 -5.01 -7.00 -7.07
C GLY A 96 -3.68 -7.62 -6.64
N ILE A 97 -2.55 -7.04 -7.06
CA ILE A 97 -1.20 -7.49 -6.70
C ILE A 97 -1.02 -7.43 -5.19
N TYR A 98 -1.32 -6.29 -4.57
CA TYR A 98 -1.22 -6.12 -3.12
C TYR A 98 -2.08 -7.14 -2.36
N SER A 99 -3.34 -7.33 -2.76
CA SER A 99 -4.23 -8.28 -2.07
C SER A 99 -3.75 -9.72 -2.25
N THR A 100 -3.21 -10.06 -3.42
CA THR A 100 -2.67 -11.40 -3.69
C THR A 100 -1.38 -11.65 -2.92
N THR A 101 -0.49 -10.65 -2.83
CA THR A 101 0.75 -10.73 -2.03
C THR A 101 0.44 -10.79 -0.54
N GLU A 102 -0.52 -10.01 -0.06
CA GLU A 102 -0.99 -10.01 1.33
C GLU A 102 -1.55 -11.39 1.72
N ILE A 103 -2.38 -12.00 0.86
CA ILE A 103 -2.90 -13.37 1.07
C ILE A 103 -1.77 -14.40 1.00
N TYR A 104 -0.84 -14.25 0.05
CA TYR A 104 0.30 -15.18 -0.09
C TYR A 104 1.20 -15.15 1.14
N MET A 105 1.41 -13.96 1.73
CA MET A 105 2.16 -13.77 2.97
C MET A 105 1.54 -14.51 4.17
N LEU A 106 0.23 -14.76 4.15
CA LEU A 106 -0.46 -15.53 5.20
C LEU A 106 -0.25 -17.04 5.08
N THR A 107 0.17 -17.52 3.92
CA THR A 107 0.42 -18.94 3.63
C THR A 107 1.90 -19.31 3.63
N ASP A 108 2.81 -18.33 3.72
CA ASP A 108 4.24 -18.59 3.73
C ASP A 108 4.72 -19.02 5.12
N GLY A 109 4.98 -20.32 5.26
CA GLY A 109 5.58 -20.96 6.45
C GLY A 109 7.09 -21.12 6.34
N SER A 110 7.73 -20.47 5.37
CA SER A 110 9.17 -20.55 5.15
C SER A 110 9.89 -19.65 6.17
N ALA A 111 10.78 -20.23 6.98
CA ALA A 111 11.69 -19.44 7.79
C ALA A 111 12.65 -18.69 6.85
N GLY A 112 12.57 -17.36 6.87
CA GLY A 112 13.57 -16.48 6.25
C GLY A 112 14.94 -16.63 6.89
#